data_AF-A0A0D7BCI4-F1
#
_entry.id   AF-A0A0D7BCI4-F1
#
_cell.length_a   1.000
_cell.length_b   1.000
_cell.length_c   1.000
_cell.angle_alpha   90.00
_cell.angle_beta   90.00
_cell.angle_gamma   90.00
#
_symmetry.space_group_name_H-M   'P 1'
#
loop_
_entity.id
_entity.type
_entity.pdbx_description
1 polymer ?
#
loop_
_entity_poly.entity_id
_entity_poly.type
_entity_poly.pdbx_seq_one_letter_code
_entity_poly.pdbx_strand_id
1 'polypeptide(L)'
;MPSHTPSFTTTTLLLSVLAATAGASVIRRQQHNEVPTPPGSLETGWESLPDVPDADLILNFPVDDGVTIPVYQSSGKDNASITRAVMVYQGKWRDCWAYFNMVQNALYNGAYSDPEIDDSTISIMAPCFMAEQDVTAGAVTDQAIWGDTTWISGHYNIGPESVKDVSSYDVIDKLVDYYMDAATFPNLKELVIAGHSAGGQVAQRYAALRSPTKNDDRLHYWIGNPGSLVWLTPDRPAPNDACEGFDDYKYGLADKLVGYALADSNDMGRDGMVDRYIGRNVHYAWGLEDNGPGDTRCQAITQGSTHLERGQNFASMLEGLGGGSLPSTQTVDWVPGVSHDGDAMMNSDAGIAKLFKD
;
A
#
# COMPACT_ATOMS: atom_id res chain seq x y z
N MET A 1 63.28 33.72 73.05
CA MET A 1 62.04 33.09 73.55
C MET A 1 60.93 34.14 73.54
N PRO A 2 59.69 33.87 73.10
CA PRO A 2 59.20 32.78 72.26
C PRO A 2 58.68 33.27 70.89
N SER A 3 58.65 32.34 69.95
CA SER A 3 58.03 32.39 68.64
C SER A 3 56.51 32.24 68.72
N HIS A 4 55.75 33.15 68.11
CA HIS A 4 54.37 32.91 67.69
C HIS A 4 54.13 33.53 66.31
N THR A 5 54.02 32.66 65.32
CA THR A 5 53.52 32.92 63.97
C THR A 5 51.99 32.85 63.96
N PRO A 6 51.26 33.78 63.33
CA PRO A 6 49.83 33.64 63.09
C PRO A 6 49.56 32.82 61.81
N SER A 7 48.51 32.01 61.90
CA SER A 7 47.91 31.18 60.86
C SER A 7 47.45 31.98 59.63
N PHE A 8 47.79 31.51 58.42
CA PHE A 8 47.14 31.89 57.17
C PHE A 8 46.22 30.76 56.74
N THR A 9 44.91 31.02 56.71
CA THR A 9 43.91 30.14 56.10
C THR A 9 43.82 30.45 54.61
N THR A 10 44.30 29.55 53.76
CA THR A 10 44.17 29.64 52.30
C THR A 10 42.88 28.95 51.87
N THR A 11 41.91 29.70 51.35
CA THR A 11 40.68 29.16 50.77
C THR A 11 40.97 28.65 49.36
N THR A 12 40.91 27.33 49.15
CA THR A 12 41.03 26.70 47.83
C THR A 12 39.68 26.81 47.09
N LEU A 13 39.65 27.59 46.01
CA LEU A 13 38.51 27.67 45.10
C LEU A 13 38.55 26.46 44.16
N LEU A 14 37.64 25.50 44.30
CA LEU A 14 37.46 24.44 43.30
C LEU A 14 36.75 25.02 42.07
N LEU A 15 37.44 25.01 40.94
CA LEU A 15 36.86 25.31 39.64
C LEU A 15 36.20 24.02 39.10
N SER A 16 34.88 23.91 39.22
CA SER A 16 34.11 22.85 38.56
C SER A 16 33.98 23.18 37.07
N VAL A 17 34.66 22.40 36.22
CA VAL A 17 34.48 22.45 34.76
C VAL A 17 33.19 21.70 34.42
N LEU A 18 32.11 22.43 34.14
CA LEU A 18 30.97 21.84 33.44
C LEU A 18 31.36 21.64 31.97
N ALA A 19 31.50 20.38 31.56
CA ALA A 19 31.51 20.04 30.15
C ALA A 19 30.08 20.22 29.62
N ALA A 20 29.85 21.28 28.84
CA ALA A 20 28.61 21.44 28.10
C ALA A 20 28.67 20.51 26.89
N THR A 21 27.98 19.37 26.97
CA THR A 21 27.65 18.58 25.78
C THR A 21 26.66 19.39 24.95
N ALA A 22 27.13 19.97 23.84
CA ALA A 22 26.25 20.53 22.83
C ALA A 22 25.49 19.36 22.20
N GLY A 23 24.26 19.11 22.67
CA GLY A 23 23.32 18.25 21.95
C GLY A 23 23.05 18.92 20.61
N ALA A 24 23.50 18.31 19.51
CA ALA A 24 23.06 18.72 18.19
C ALA A 24 21.54 18.49 18.14
N SER A 25 20.75 19.56 18.27
CA SER A 25 19.34 19.50 17.95
C SER A 25 19.25 19.17 16.45
N VAL A 26 18.90 17.94 16.12
CA VAL A 26 18.50 17.58 14.76
C VAL A 26 17.24 18.40 14.49
N ILE A 27 17.39 19.48 13.73
CA ILE A 27 16.24 20.23 13.22
C ILE A 27 15.61 19.31 12.19
N ARG A 28 14.59 18.52 12.59
CA ARG A 28 13.72 17.84 11.62
C ARG A 28 13.06 18.95 10.79
N ARG A 29 13.26 18.94 9.48
CA ARG A 29 12.48 19.78 8.56
C ARG A 29 11.44 18.89 7.93
N GLN A 30 10.22 19.40 7.81
CA GLN A 30 9.19 18.75 7.01
C GLN A 30 9.70 18.68 5.56
N GLN A 31 9.87 17.46 5.06
CA GLN A 31 10.30 17.19 3.69
C GLN A 31 9.05 16.86 2.86
N HIS A 32 8.96 17.46 1.68
CA HIS A 32 7.96 17.13 0.69
C HIS A 32 8.62 17.18 -0.69
N ASN A 33 8.54 16.08 -1.41
CA ASN A 33 9.10 15.92 -2.74
C ASN A 33 7.97 16.06 -3.77
N GLU A 34 8.16 16.91 -4.78
CA GLU A 34 7.24 17.00 -5.90
C GLU A 34 7.25 15.69 -6.70
N VAL A 35 6.07 15.25 -7.14
CA VAL A 35 5.93 14.04 -7.96
C VAL A 35 6.62 14.26 -9.32
N PRO A 36 7.58 13.41 -9.73
CA PRO A 36 8.17 13.50 -11.05
C PRO A 36 7.13 13.30 -12.16
N THR A 37 7.23 14.08 -13.24
CA THR A 37 6.33 14.00 -14.40
C THR A 37 7.13 13.63 -15.66
N PRO A 38 7.36 12.33 -15.93
CA PRO A 38 8.01 11.90 -17.16
C PRO A 38 7.10 12.20 -18.38
N PRO A 39 7.66 12.29 -19.59
CA PRO A 39 6.86 12.39 -20.80
C PRO A 39 5.94 11.17 -20.97
N GLY A 40 4.77 11.40 -21.59
CA GLY A 40 3.76 10.37 -21.82
C GLY A 40 2.42 10.69 -21.15
N SER A 41 1.52 9.71 -21.20
CA SER A 41 0.17 9.82 -20.63
C SER A 41 -0.44 8.44 -20.40
N LEU A 42 -1.60 8.41 -19.75
CA LEU A 42 -2.40 7.19 -19.62
C LEU A 42 -2.71 6.56 -21.00
N GLU A 43 -3.01 7.39 -22.00
CA GLU A 43 -3.45 6.96 -23.33
C GLU A 43 -2.29 6.56 -24.24
N THR A 44 -1.19 7.32 -24.21
CA THR A 44 -0.03 7.10 -25.10
C THR A 44 1.04 6.20 -24.49
N GLY A 45 0.94 5.92 -23.19
CA GLY A 45 1.98 5.27 -22.41
C GLY A 45 3.03 6.26 -21.92
N TRP A 46 3.78 5.84 -20.90
CA TRP A 46 4.91 6.58 -20.35
C TRP A 46 6.19 6.28 -21.13
N GLU A 47 6.98 7.32 -21.40
CA GLU A 47 8.22 7.18 -22.19
C GLU A 47 9.41 6.73 -21.34
N SER A 48 9.31 6.85 -20.01
CA SER A 48 10.37 6.49 -19.06
C SER A 48 9.83 6.32 -17.64
N LEU A 49 10.60 5.60 -16.84
CA LEU A 49 10.47 5.59 -15.38
C LEU A 49 11.41 6.66 -14.80
N PRO A 50 10.88 7.71 -14.13
CA PRO A 50 11.69 8.83 -13.66
C PRO A 50 12.50 8.48 -12.41
N ASP A 51 13.56 9.24 -12.14
CA ASP A 51 14.21 9.20 -10.84
C ASP A 51 13.28 9.79 -9.76
N VAL A 52 13.19 9.12 -8.62
CA VAL A 52 12.42 9.58 -7.45
C VAL A 52 13.38 9.75 -6.27
N PRO A 53 13.35 10.90 -5.57
CA PRO A 53 14.19 11.08 -4.38
C PRO A 53 13.97 9.97 -3.36
N ASP A 54 15.07 9.49 -2.77
CA ASP A 54 15.09 8.44 -1.73
C ASP A 54 14.50 7.09 -2.18
N ALA A 55 14.43 6.85 -3.49
CA ALA A 55 14.07 5.57 -4.10
C ALA A 55 15.18 5.03 -5.01
N ASP A 56 15.43 3.73 -4.93
CA ASP A 56 16.16 2.97 -5.92
C ASP A 56 15.16 2.42 -6.95
N LEU A 57 15.38 2.72 -8.24
CA LEU A 57 14.66 2.11 -9.34
C LEU A 57 15.34 0.80 -9.75
N ILE A 58 14.71 -0.33 -9.43
CA ILE A 58 15.17 -1.66 -9.83
C ILE A 58 14.35 -2.09 -11.05
N LEU A 59 14.91 -1.92 -12.25
CA LEU A 59 14.19 -2.19 -13.51
C LEU A 59 13.81 -3.66 -13.71
N ASN A 60 14.62 -4.59 -13.19
CA ASN A 60 14.51 -6.01 -13.45
C ASN A 60 14.36 -6.80 -12.15
N PHE A 61 13.40 -6.42 -11.30
CA PHE A 61 13.13 -7.18 -10.08
C PHE A 61 12.55 -8.56 -10.46
N PRO A 62 13.18 -9.68 -10.05
CA PRO A 62 12.75 -11.01 -10.47
C PRO A 62 11.47 -11.43 -9.75
N VAL A 63 10.44 -11.79 -10.52
CA VAL A 63 9.14 -12.26 -9.99
C VAL A 63 8.89 -13.74 -10.27
N ASP A 64 9.44 -14.26 -11.37
CA ASP A 64 9.44 -15.68 -11.72
C ASP A 64 10.64 -15.98 -12.64
N ASP A 65 10.82 -17.23 -13.06
CA ASP A 65 11.88 -17.64 -13.99
C ASP A 65 11.76 -16.88 -15.31
N GLY A 66 12.73 -16.00 -15.57
CA GLY A 66 12.74 -15.15 -16.77
C GLY A 66 11.70 -14.02 -16.76
N VAL A 67 10.98 -13.79 -15.66
CA VAL A 67 9.98 -12.72 -15.54
C VAL A 67 10.43 -11.68 -14.52
N THR A 68 10.42 -10.42 -14.94
CA THR A 68 10.81 -9.30 -14.09
C THR A 68 9.79 -8.17 -14.18
N ILE A 69 9.77 -7.30 -13.17
CA ILE A 69 9.05 -6.03 -13.20
C ILE A 69 9.95 -4.89 -12.71
N PRO A 70 9.66 -3.63 -13.09
CA PRO A 70 10.26 -2.49 -12.42
C PRO A 70 9.64 -2.31 -11.03
N VAL A 71 10.47 -1.99 -10.05
CA VAL A 71 10.02 -1.56 -8.72
C VAL A 71 10.79 -0.33 -8.27
N TYR A 72 10.12 0.59 -7.59
CA TYR A 72 10.77 1.60 -6.75
C TYR A 72 10.84 1.06 -5.33
N GLN A 73 12.01 1.13 -4.68
CA GLN A 73 12.19 0.73 -3.28
C GLN A 73 12.95 1.80 -2.52
N SER A 74 12.67 2.03 -1.24
CA SER A 74 13.41 3.00 -0.42
C SER A 74 14.91 2.75 -0.48
N SER A 75 15.67 3.78 -0.83
CA SER A 75 17.12 3.69 -0.95
C SER A 75 17.83 3.83 0.40
N GLY A 76 19.05 3.28 0.49
CA GLY A 76 19.96 3.50 1.62
C GLY A 76 19.50 2.92 2.97
N LYS A 77 18.50 2.04 2.99
CA LYS A 77 18.02 1.36 4.21
C LYS A 77 18.90 0.16 4.56
N ASP A 78 19.05 -0.11 5.86
CA ASP A 78 19.58 -1.38 6.35
C ASP A 78 18.42 -2.36 6.52
N ASN A 79 18.39 -3.45 5.73
CA ASN A 79 17.32 -4.44 5.82
C ASN A 79 17.17 -5.04 7.22
N ALA A 80 18.26 -5.10 8.00
CA ALA A 80 18.21 -5.58 9.38
C ALA A 80 17.53 -4.60 10.34
N SER A 81 17.46 -3.30 10.02
CA SER A 81 16.74 -2.32 10.85
C SER A 81 15.25 -2.20 10.50
N ILE A 82 14.81 -2.79 9.38
CA ILE A 82 13.42 -2.68 8.93
C ILE A 82 12.51 -3.49 9.84
N THR A 83 11.57 -2.80 10.49
CA THR A 83 10.49 -3.41 11.29
C THR A 83 9.14 -3.34 10.61
N ARG A 84 8.97 -2.46 9.62
CA ARG A 84 7.74 -2.29 8.87
C ARG A 84 8.03 -2.06 7.39
N ALA A 85 7.23 -2.66 6.53
CA ALA A 85 7.30 -2.44 5.09
C ALA A 85 5.93 -2.00 4.55
N VAL A 86 5.93 -1.12 3.55
CA VAL A 86 4.72 -0.67 2.84
C VAL A 86 4.90 -0.94 1.36
N MET A 87 4.13 -1.88 0.82
CA MET A 87 4.00 -2.11 -0.61
C MET A 87 2.81 -1.32 -1.14
N VAL A 88 3.07 -0.26 -1.89
CA VAL A 88 2.05 0.65 -2.41
C VAL A 88 1.79 0.42 -3.90
N TYR A 89 0.51 0.31 -4.27
CA TYR A 89 0.08 0.07 -5.64
C TYR A 89 -0.47 1.33 -6.29
N GLN A 90 -0.04 1.55 -7.52
CA GLN A 90 -0.39 2.68 -8.36
C GLN A 90 -1.89 2.83 -8.65
N GLY A 91 -2.26 4.01 -9.15
CA GLY A 91 -3.59 4.29 -9.65
C GLY A 91 -3.79 3.73 -11.06
N LYS A 92 -4.93 4.09 -11.68
CA LYS A 92 -5.19 3.71 -13.08
C LYS A 92 -4.12 4.26 -14.04
N TRP A 93 -3.46 5.36 -13.67
CA TRP A 93 -2.47 6.08 -14.47
C TRP A 93 -1.14 5.36 -14.68
N ARG A 94 -0.95 4.18 -14.06
CA ARG A 94 0.28 3.38 -14.17
C ARG A 94 1.54 4.13 -13.72
N ASP A 95 1.37 4.95 -12.69
CA ASP A 95 2.33 5.90 -12.14
C ASP A 95 2.89 5.43 -10.78
N CYS A 96 3.48 4.23 -10.73
CA CYS A 96 4.09 3.66 -9.52
C CYS A 96 5.01 4.63 -8.78
N TRP A 97 5.82 5.41 -9.51
CA TRP A 97 6.74 6.38 -8.93
C TRP A 97 6.01 7.48 -8.15
N ALA A 98 4.83 7.90 -8.63
CA ALA A 98 4.00 8.89 -7.95
C ALA A 98 3.48 8.33 -6.63
N TYR A 99 3.06 7.06 -6.61
CA TYR A 99 2.57 6.41 -5.40
C TYR A 99 3.68 6.13 -4.39
N PHE A 100 4.88 5.76 -4.84
CA PHE A 100 6.06 5.75 -3.96
C PHE A 100 6.25 7.12 -3.30
N ASN A 101 6.28 8.18 -4.12
CA ASN A 101 6.52 9.54 -3.65
C ASN A 101 5.45 10.03 -2.66
N MET A 102 4.17 9.72 -2.90
CA MET A 102 3.06 10.05 -1.99
C MET A 102 3.22 9.38 -0.62
N VAL A 103 3.50 8.07 -0.60
CA VAL A 103 3.74 7.35 0.67
C VAL A 103 5.00 7.86 1.35
N GLN A 104 6.05 8.17 0.59
CA GLN A 104 7.30 8.71 1.13
C GLN A 104 7.10 10.10 1.76
N ASN A 105 6.30 10.97 1.14
CA ASN A 105 5.90 12.25 1.71
C ASN A 105 5.05 12.08 2.98
N ALA A 106 4.11 11.13 2.97
CA ALA A 106 3.33 10.78 4.16
C ALA A 106 4.22 10.26 5.29
N LEU A 107 5.25 9.47 4.98
CA LEU A 107 6.23 8.99 5.95
C LEU A 107 7.03 10.16 6.56
N TYR A 108 7.52 11.10 5.74
CA TYR A 108 8.22 12.29 6.27
C TYR A 108 7.31 13.12 7.17
N ASN A 109 6.06 13.32 6.78
CA ASN A 109 5.09 14.08 7.57
C ASN A 109 4.75 13.36 8.88
N GLY A 110 4.58 12.04 8.83
CA GLY A 110 4.38 11.19 10.00
C GLY A 110 5.57 11.24 10.96
N ALA A 111 6.79 10.99 10.47
CA ALA A 111 8.02 11.04 11.27
C ALA A 111 8.32 12.46 11.79
N TYR A 112 7.94 13.51 11.06
CA TYR A 112 8.07 14.89 11.56
C TYR A 112 7.11 15.18 12.71
N SER A 113 5.86 14.70 12.60
CA SER A 113 4.77 15.04 13.52
C SER A 113 4.68 14.11 14.73
N ASP A 114 5.18 12.88 14.59
CA ASP A 114 5.11 11.84 15.60
C ASP A 114 6.50 11.21 15.84
N PRO A 115 7.10 11.37 17.04
CA PRO A 115 8.40 10.80 17.35
C PRO A 115 8.39 9.27 17.45
N GLU A 116 7.23 8.61 17.52
CA GLU A 116 7.13 7.14 17.48
C GLU A 116 7.37 6.56 16.08
N ILE A 117 7.23 7.40 15.03
CA ILE A 117 7.49 6.99 13.65
C ILE A 117 8.97 7.25 13.34
N ASP A 118 9.74 6.16 13.29
CA ASP A 118 11.14 6.16 12.87
C ASP A 118 11.23 5.74 11.40
N ASP A 119 11.36 6.72 10.51
CA ASP A 119 11.45 6.50 9.07
C ASP A 119 12.66 5.64 8.65
N SER A 120 13.71 5.54 9.49
CA SER A 120 14.86 4.66 9.22
C SER A 120 14.54 3.17 9.35
N THR A 121 13.42 2.82 10.01
CA THR A 121 12.95 1.44 10.21
C THR A 121 11.84 1.02 9.25
N ILE A 122 11.44 1.91 8.34
CA ILE A 122 10.33 1.72 7.40
C ILE A 122 10.87 1.65 5.97
N SER A 123 10.51 0.56 5.26
CA SER A 123 10.79 0.39 3.83
C SER A 123 9.52 0.58 3.02
N ILE A 124 9.59 1.36 1.94
CA ILE A 124 8.50 1.52 0.98
C ILE A 124 8.91 0.82 -0.31
N MET A 125 7.96 0.15 -0.96
CA MET A 125 8.11 -0.41 -2.29
C MET A 125 6.89 -0.08 -3.15
N ALA A 126 7.09 0.38 -4.38
CA ALA A 126 6.05 0.58 -5.37
C ALA A 126 6.34 -0.22 -6.64
N PRO A 127 5.68 -1.37 -6.83
CA PRO A 127 5.81 -2.17 -8.05
C PRO A 127 5.09 -1.50 -9.24
N CYS A 128 5.71 -1.54 -10.41
CA CYS A 128 5.19 -0.89 -11.61
C CYS A 128 4.46 -1.89 -12.51
N PHE A 129 3.13 -1.89 -12.45
CA PHE A 129 2.29 -2.71 -13.35
C PHE A 129 2.04 -1.97 -14.66
N MET A 130 2.92 -2.17 -15.62
CA MET A 130 2.87 -1.49 -16.92
C MET A 130 1.95 -2.20 -17.92
N ALA A 131 1.62 -1.49 -18.99
CA ALA A 131 0.79 -1.97 -20.09
C ALA A 131 1.49 -1.83 -21.46
N GLU A 132 0.86 -2.35 -22.52
CA GLU A 132 1.39 -2.34 -23.89
C GLU A 132 1.75 -0.93 -24.40
N GLN A 133 1.00 0.08 -23.96
CA GLN A 133 1.26 1.47 -24.31
C GLN A 133 2.60 1.94 -23.73
N ASP A 134 2.94 1.51 -22.52
CA ASP A 134 4.20 1.88 -21.86
C ASP A 134 5.41 1.18 -22.50
N VAL A 135 5.21 -0.02 -23.07
CA VAL A 135 6.23 -0.66 -23.94
C VAL A 135 6.41 0.13 -25.23
N THR A 136 5.30 0.53 -25.86
CA THR A 136 5.32 1.27 -27.12
C THR A 136 5.99 2.64 -26.94
N ALA A 137 5.74 3.30 -25.82
CA ALA A 137 6.30 4.61 -25.48
C ALA A 137 7.76 4.52 -24.98
N GLY A 138 8.16 3.41 -24.35
CA GLY A 138 9.56 3.12 -24.02
C GLY A 138 9.91 3.06 -22.54
N ALA A 139 8.93 3.12 -21.62
CA ALA A 139 9.20 2.98 -20.18
C ALA A 139 9.67 1.59 -19.78
N VAL A 140 9.27 0.54 -20.52
CA VAL A 140 9.63 -0.86 -20.27
C VAL A 140 9.86 -1.60 -21.59
N THR A 141 10.66 -2.67 -21.58
CA THR A 141 10.95 -3.47 -22.79
C THR A 141 10.63 -4.96 -22.58
N ASP A 142 11.38 -5.60 -21.69
CA ASP A 142 11.35 -7.06 -21.48
C ASP A 142 10.66 -7.43 -20.17
N GLN A 143 10.22 -6.43 -19.39
CA GLN A 143 9.48 -6.62 -18.15
C GLN A 143 8.06 -7.10 -18.43
N ALA A 144 7.46 -7.77 -17.44
CA ALA A 144 6.08 -8.21 -17.53
C ALA A 144 5.13 -7.02 -17.65
N ILE A 145 4.14 -7.17 -18.52
CA ILE A 145 3.07 -6.19 -18.74
C ILE A 145 1.70 -6.86 -18.72
N TRP A 146 0.68 -6.08 -18.42
CA TRP A 146 -0.71 -6.49 -18.39
C TRP A 146 -1.54 -5.70 -19.40
N GLY A 147 -2.75 -6.18 -19.69
CA GLY A 147 -3.72 -5.36 -20.38
C GLY A 147 -4.05 -4.14 -19.52
N ASP A 148 -4.30 -2.99 -20.16
CA ASP A 148 -4.50 -1.65 -19.56
C ASP A 148 -4.86 -1.62 -18.06
N THR A 149 -5.94 -2.30 -17.66
CA THR A 149 -6.39 -2.40 -16.25
C THR A 149 -6.55 -3.83 -15.72
N THR A 150 -6.05 -4.85 -16.42
CA THR A 150 -6.22 -6.26 -16.03
C THR A 150 -5.34 -6.65 -14.84
N TRP A 151 -4.20 -5.97 -14.64
CA TRP A 151 -3.36 -6.12 -13.43
C TRP A 151 -4.13 -5.78 -12.14
N ILE A 152 -5.12 -4.88 -12.20
CA ILE A 152 -5.93 -4.51 -11.03
C ILE A 152 -6.71 -5.72 -10.48
N SER A 153 -6.91 -6.73 -11.32
CA SER A 153 -7.86 -7.83 -11.07
C SER A 153 -7.17 -9.19 -11.12
N GLY A 154 -5.85 -9.30 -10.97
CA GLY A 154 -5.20 -10.60 -10.83
C GLY A 154 -5.15 -11.43 -12.12
N HIS A 155 -5.28 -10.79 -13.29
CA HIS A 155 -5.12 -11.50 -14.56
C HIS A 155 -3.64 -11.83 -14.84
N TYR A 156 -3.43 -12.81 -15.72
CA TYR A 156 -2.13 -13.14 -16.29
C TYR A 156 -1.56 -11.99 -17.12
N ASN A 157 -0.23 -11.90 -17.13
CA ASN A 157 0.51 -10.98 -17.96
C ASN A 157 0.32 -11.30 -19.46
N ILE A 158 0.42 -10.28 -20.31
CA ILE A 158 0.25 -10.42 -21.77
C ILE A 158 1.57 -10.29 -22.54
N GLY A 159 2.62 -9.85 -21.85
CA GLY A 159 4.01 -9.80 -22.31
C GLY A 159 4.99 -9.95 -21.13
N PRO A 160 6.28 -10.27 -21.41
CA PRO A 160 6.85 -10.53 -22.73
C PRO A 160 6.32 -11.82 -23.40
N GLU A 161 6.52 -12.02 -24.71
CA GLU A 161 5.97 -13.19 -25.41
C GLU A 161 6.43 -14.54 -24.86
N SER A 162 7.61 -14.56 -24.22
CA SER A 162 8.23 -15.75 -23.65
C SER A 162 7.48 -16.34 -22.46
N VAL A 163 6.74 -15.53 -21.70
CA VAL A 163 6.05 -15.97 -20.47
C VAL A 163 4.72 -15.22 -20.35
N LYS A 164 3.59 -15.92 -20.22
CA LYS A 164 2.23 -15.32 -20.19
C LYS A 164 1.27 -15.96 -19.17
N ASP A 165 1.83 -16.61 -18.18
CA ASP A 165 1.14 -17.38 -17.14
C ASP A 165 1.42 -16.84 -15.73
N VAL A 166 1.98 -15.63 -15.62
CA VAL A 166 2.21 -14.96 -14.34
C VAL A 166 1.08 -14.00 -14.04
N SER A 167 0.29 -14.28 -13.01
CA SER A 167 -0.73 -13.37 -12.53
C SER A 167 -0.08 -12.13 -11.93
N SER A 168 -0.76 -10.99 -12.05
CA SER A 168 -0.43 -9.81 -11.26
C SER A 168 -0.45 -10.09 -9.75
N TYR A 169 -1.23 -11.07 -9.27
CA TYR A 169 -1.23 -11.47 -7.86
C TYR A 169 -0.12 -12.47 -7.51
N ASP A 170 0.38 -13.26 -8.47
CA ASP A 170 1.61 -14.07 -8.28
C ASP A 170 2.81 -13.16 -8.06
N VAL A 171 2.86 -12.03 -8.79
CA VAL A 171 3.84 -10.97 -8.55
C VAL A 171 3.75 -10.42 -7.13
N ILE A 172 2.53 -10.14 -6.63
CA ILE A 172 2.36 -9.65 -5.25
C ILE A 172 2.82 -10.71 -4.25
N ASP A 173 2.48 -11.99 -4.47
CA ASP A 173 2.94 -13.08 -3.61
C ASP A 173 4.47 -13.11 -3.53
N LYS A 174 5.15 -12.95 -4.66
CA LYS A 174 6.62 -12.93 -4.69
C LYS A 174 7.22 -11.76 -3.92
N LEU A 175 6.60 -10.58 -3.99
CA LEU A 175 7.05 -9.39 -3.28
C LEU A 175 6.75 -9.49 -1.77
N VAL A 176 5.62 -10.11 -1.41
CA VAL A 176 5.33 -10.48 -0.02
C VAL A 176 6.41 -11.44 0.50
N ASP A 177 6.76 -12.47 -0.27
CA ASP A 177 7.81 -13.42 0.10
C ASP A 177 9.18 -12.75 0.26
N TYR A 178 9.51 -11.76 -0.60
CA TYR A 178 10.73 -10.97 -0.48
C TYR A 178 10.83 -10.26 0.88
N TYR A 179 9.78 -9.57 1.31
CA TYR A 179 9.78 -8.91 2.62
C TYR A 179 9.68 -9.91 3.78
N MET A 180 8.95 -11.00 3.61
CA MET A 180 8.75 -12.01 4.66
C MET A 180 9.95 -12.97 4.84
N ASP A 181 10.99 -12.86 4.02
CA ASP A 181 12.24 -13.58 4.19
C ASP A 181 13.02 -13.10 5.41
N ALA A 182 12.97 -13.88 6.50
CA ALA A 182 13.65 -13.57 7.75
C ALA A 182 15.19 -13.59 7.65
N ALA A 183 15.78 -14.14 6.58
CA ALA A 183 17.22 -14.02 6.34
C ALA A 183 17.59 -12.62 5.84
N THR A 184 16.70 -12.00 5.06
CA THR A 184 16.87 -10.65 4.52
C THR A 184 16.34 -9.57 5.47
N PHE A 185 15.14 -9.76 6.03
CA PHE A 185 14.46 -8.83 6.94
C PHE A 185 14.17 -9.49 8.30
N PRO A 186 15.20 -9.73 9.13
CA PRO A 186 15.05 -10.50 10.38
C PRO A 186 14.14 -9.85 11.43
N ASN A 187 13.94 -8.53 11.35
CA ASN A 187 13.18 -7.75 12.32
C ASN A 187 11.81 -7.27 11.80
N LEU A 188 11.41 -7.67 10.59
CA LEU A 188 10.12 -7.26 10.02
C LEU A 188 8.97 -7.78 10.90
N LYS A 189 8.16 -6.86 11.41
CA LYS A 189 6.95 -7.16 12.18
C LYS A 189 5.71 -7.14 11.32
N GLU A 190 5.59 -6.15 10.42
CA GLU A 190 4.38 -5.94 9.64
C GLU A 190 4.70 -5.53 8.21
N LEU A 191 3.92 -6.05 7.28
CA LEU A 191 3.90 -5.65 5.87
C LEU A 191 2.51 -5.10 5.53
N VAL A 192 2.45 -3.88 5.03
CA VAL A 192 1.21 -3.24 4.60
C VAL A 192 1.11 -3.28 3.07
N ILE A 193 0.06 -3.90 2.55
CA ILE A 193 -0.34 -3.83 1.14
C ILE A 193 -1.31 -2.64 1.01
N ALA A 194 -0.84 -1.55 0.43
CA ALA A 194 -1.54 -0.27 0.42
C ALA A 194 -1.92 0.16 -1.00
N GLY A 195 -3.04 0.85 -1.16
CA GLY A 195 -3.31 1.54 -2.40
C GLY A 195 -4.52 2.47 -2.34
N HIS A 196 -4.53 3.45 -3.24
CA HIS A 196 -5.63 4.38 -3.45
C HIS A 196 -6.25 4.16 -4.84
N SER A 197 -7.56 4.38 -4.99
CA SER A 197 -8.26 4.25 -6.28
C SER A 197 -8.09 2.85 -6.88
N ALA A 198 -7.47 2.71 -8.06
CA ALA A 198 -7.12 1.40 -8.64
C ALA A 198 -6.23 0.55 -7.71
N GLY A 199 -5.24 1.15 -7.04
CA GLY A 199 -4.41 0.45 -6.06
C GLY A 199 -5.21 -0.05 -4.86
N GLY A 200 -6.23 0.69 -4.45
CA GLY A 200 -7.17 0.26 -3.41
C GLY A 200 -7.98 -0.98 -3.86
N GLN A 201 -8.36 -1.03 -5.15
CA GLN A 201 -8.98 -2.24 -5.71
C GLN A 201 -8.01 -3.42 -5.70
N VAL A 202 -6.72 -3.20 -6.00
CA VAL A 202 -5.69 -4.26 -5.95
C VAL A 202 -5.57 -4.81 -4.55
N ALA A 203 -5.38 -3.95 -3.54
CA ALA A 203 -5.26 -4.37 -2.16
C ALA A 203 -6.51 -5.14 -1.68
N GLN A 204 -7.72 -4.66 -2.00
CA GLN A 204 -8.97 -5.31 -1.60
C GLN A 204 -9.17 -6.66 -2.27
N ARG A 205 -8.97 -6.74 -3.59
CA ARG A 205 -9.16 -7.96 -4.37
C ARG A 205 -8.11 -9.00 -4.03
N TYR A 206 -6.85 -8.59 -3.88
CA TYR A 206 -5.78 -9.48 -3.47
C TYR A 206 -6.05 -10.06 -2.08
N ALA A 207 -6.49 -9.25 -1.11
CA ALA A 207 -6.94 -9.76 0.19
C ALA A 207 -8.09 -10.78 0.07
N ALA A 208 -9.04 -10.56 -0.83
CA ALA A 208 -10.16 -11.49 -1.05
C ALA A 208 -9.74 -12.82 -1.69
N LEU A 209 -8.75 -12.81 -2.59
CA LEU A 209 -8.41 -13.97 -3.40
C LEU A 209 -7.19 -14.76 -2.91
N ARG A 210 -6.23 -14.10 -2.24
CA ARG A 210 -4.97 -14.71 -1.78
C ARG A 210 -5.22 -15.95 -0.94
N SER A 211 -4.43 -17.00 -1.19
CA SER A 211 -4.32 -18.17 -0.31
C SER A 211 -3.54 -17.85 0.96
N PRO A 212 -3.89 -18.43 2.12
CA PRO A 212 -3.25 -18.10 3.38
C PRO A 212 -1.82 -18.64 3.46
N THR A 213 -0.94 -17.86 4.09
CA THR A 213 0.42 -18.29 4.45
C THR A 213 0.63 -18.22 5.97
N LYS A 214 1.74 -18.78 6.45
CA LYS A 214 2.11 -18.75 7.88
C LYS A 214 2.39 -17.35 8.44
N ASN A 215 2.55 -16.35 7.58
CA ASN A 215 2.91 -14.97 7.93
C ASN A 215 1.73 -13.99 7.75
N ASP A 216 0.53 -14.50 7.47
CA ASP A 216 -0.64 -13.65 7.20
C ASP A 216 -1.07 -12.82 8.43
N ASP A 217 -0.66 -13.22 9.63
CA ASP A 217 -0.83 -12.44 10.86
C ASP A 217 -0.07 -11.11 10.85
N ARG A 218 1.04 -11.04 10.11
CA ARG A 218 1.87 -9.85 9.90
C ARG A 218 1.46 -9.05 8.66
N LEU A 219 0.47 -9.50 7.90
CA LEU A 219 0.04 -8.86 6.66
C LEU A 219 -1.19 -7.99 6.90
N HIS A 220 -1.05 -6.71 6.58
CA HIS A 220 -2.11 -5.70 6.72
C HIS A 220 -2.46 -5.13 5.35
N TYR A 221 -3.70 -4.72 5.18
CA TYR A 221 -4.18 -4.12 3.94
C TYR A 221 -4.71 -2.72 4.22
N TRP A 222 -4.21 -1.71 3.52
CA TRP A 222 -4.76 -0.36 3.55
C TRP A 222 -5.43 -0.02 2.22
N ILE A 223 -6.74 0.23 2.26
CA ILE A 223 -7.58 0.34 1.06
C ILE A 223 -8.23 1.73 1.03
N GLY A 224 -7.69 2.62 0.19
CA GLY A 224 -8.19 3.99 0.01
C GLY A 224 -9.09 4.14 -1.22
N ASN A 225 -10.30 4.64 -1.04
CA ASN A 225 -11.21 5.06 -2.12
C ASN A 225 -11.29 4.12 -3.36
N PRO A 226 -11.45 2.80 -3.23
CA PRO A 226 -11.45 1.91 -4.39
C PRO A 226 -12.61 2.23 -5.35
N GLY A 227 -12.29 2.24 -6.65
CA GLY A 227 -13.24 2.50 -7.73
C GLY A 227 -14.38 1.47 -7.80
N SER A 228 -14.15 0.23 -7.40
CA SER A 228 -15.14 -0.84 -7.24
C SER A 228 -14.56 -1.94 -6.34
N LEU A 229 -15.40 -2.75 -5.71
CA LEU A 229 -14.95 -3.83 -4.83
C LEU A 229 -15.35 -5.18 -5.38
N VAL A 230 -14.65 -6.25 -4.97
CA VAL A 230 -15.25 -7.58 -4.99
C VAL A 230 -16.23 -7.63 -3.84
N TRP A 231 -17.52 -7.69 -4.17
CA TRP A 231 -18.59 -7.81 -3.20
C TRP A 231 -18.65 -9.23 -2.64
N LEU A 232 -18.79 -9.34 -1.32
CA LEU A 232 -18.60 -10.61 -0.61
C LEU A 232 -19.87 -11.46 -0.57
N THR A 233 -21.04 -10.83 -0.70
CA THR A 233 -22.36 -11.47 -0.64
C THR A 233 -23.07 -11.39 -2.01
N PRO A 234 -24.14 -12.18 -2.26
CA PRO A 234 -24.91 -12.03 -3.51
C PRO A 234 -25.79 -10.78 -3.52
N ASP A 235 -26.18 -10.29 -2.34
CA ASP A 235 -27.04 -9.12 -2.23
C ASP A 235 -26.32 -7.86 -2.69
N ARG A 236 -27.09 -6.89 -3.20
CA ARG A 236 -26.58 -5.59 -3.64
C ARG A 236 -27.38 -4.46 -3.01
N PRO A 237 -26.74 -3.37 -2.56
CA PRO A 237 -27.44 -2.21 -2.01
C PRO A 237 -28.30 -1.50 -3.06
N ALA A 238 -27.91 -1.55 -4.33
CA ALA A 238 -28.66 -1.01 -5.46
C ALA A 238 -28.89 -2.11 -6.53
N PRO A 239 -29.79 -3.09 -6.29
CA PRO A 239 -29.99 -4.21 -7.20
C PRO A 239 -30.50 -3.73 -8.57
N ASN A 240 -30.05 -4.40 -9.63
CA ASN A 240 -30.44 -4.09 -11.00
C ASN A 240 -30.55 -5.38 -11.82
N ASP A 241 -31.77 -5.87 -12.03
CA ASP A 241 -32.06 -7.11 -12.75
C ASP A 241 -31.60 -7.11 -14.21
N ALA A 242 -31.40 -5.93 -14.82
CA ALA A 242 -30.87 -5.80 -16.17
C ALA A 242 -29.33 -5.87 -16.23
N CYS A 243 -28.65 -5.88 -15.09
CA CYS A 243 -27.19 -5.95 -15.02
C CYS A 243 -26.72 -7.40 -14.93
N GLU A 244 -26.53 -8.02 -16.10
CA GLU A 244 -25.98 -9.37 -16.18
C GLU A 244 -24.55 -9.45 -15.61
N GLY A 245 -24.24 -10.56 -14.93
CA GLY A 245 -22.92 -10.81 -14.36
C GLY A 245 -22.52 -9.83 -13.25
N PHE A 246 -23.47 -9.18 -12.57
CA PHE A 246 -23.17 -8.27 -11.44
C PHE A 246 -22.41 -8.96 -10.28
N ASP A 247 -22.53 -10.27 -10.18
CA ASP A 247 -21.88 -11.10 -9.17
C ASP A 247 -20.71 -11.92 -9.72
N ASP A 248 -20.41 -11.80 -11.02
CA ASP A 248 -19.20 -12.36 -11.61
C ASP A 248 -17.97 -11.60 -11.09
N TYR A 249 -16.84 -12.28 -11.04
CA TYR A 249 -15.56 -11.62 -10.83
C TYR A 249 -15.33 -10.60 -11.97
N LYS A 250 -14.96 -9.35 -11.70
CA LYS A 250 -14.33 -8.80 -10.49
C LYS A 250 -15.23 -8.00 -9.54
N TYR A 251 -16.55 -8.16 -9.64
CA TYR A 251 -17.54 -7.41 -8.83
C TYR A 251 -18.21 -8.26 -7.76
N GLY A 252 -18.13 -9.58 -7.88
CA GLY A 252 -18.56 -10.55 -6.88
C GLY A 252 -17.70 -11.81 -6.92
N LEU A 253 -18.22 -12.87 -6.31
CA LEU A 253 -17.56 -14.17 -6.15
C LEU A 253 -18.41 -15.32 -6.71
N ALA A 254 -19.30 -15.07 -7.67
CA ALA A 254 -20.21 -16.11 -8.19
C ALA A 254 -19.52 -17.00 -9.23
N ASP A 255 -18.87 -16.39 -10.21
CA ASP A 255 -18.30 -17.06 -11.37
C ASP A 255 -17.19 -16.20 -12.01
N LYS A 256 -16.51 -16.73 -13.03
CA LYS A 256 -15.46 -16.08 -13.82
C LYS A 256 -14.25 -15.61 -13.02
N LEU A 257 -13.99 -16.27 -11.90
CA LEU A 257 -12.79 -16.04 -11.08
C LEU A 257 -11.54 -16.19 -11.95
N VAL A 258 -10.56 -15.32 -11.73
CA VAL A 258 -9.25 -15.38 -12.40
C VAL A 258 -8.48 -16.62 -12.01
N GLY A 259 -7.61 -17.09 -12.91
CA GLY A 259 -6.82 -18.33 -12.75
C GLY A 259 -6.14 -18.44 -11.39
N TYR A 260 -5.62 -17.32 -10.88
CA TYR A 260 -5.04 -17.19 -9.53
C TYR A 260 -5.92 -17.77 -8.41
N ALA A 261 -7.23 -17.55 -8.45
CA ALA A 261 -8.16 -17.92 -7.38
C ALA A 261 -9.03 -19.14 -7.71
N LEU A 262 -8.90 -19.73 -8.90
CA LEU A 262 -9.78 -20.81 -9.36
C LEU A 262 -9.70 -22.05 -8.47
N ALA A 263 -8.50 -22.44 -8.03
CA ALA A 263 -8.32 -23.61 -7.17
C ALA A 263 -9.06 -23.44 -5.84
N ASP A 264 -8.84 -22.30 -5.17
CA ASP A 264 -9.48 -21.98 -3.89
C ASP A 264 -11.00 -21.84 -4.04
N SER A 265 -11.46 -21.13 -5.08
CA SER A 265 -12.90 -20.99 -5.36
C SER A 265 -13.59 -22.33 -5.60
N ASN A 266 -12.92 -23.29 -6.26
CA ASN A 266 -13.47 -24.63 -6.50
C ASN A 266 -13.49 -25.50 -5.23
N ASP A 267 -12.54 -25.30 -4.33
CA ASP A 267 -12.40 -26.09 -3.10
C ASP A 267 -13.36 -25.62 -1.99
N MET A 268 -13.40 -24.31 -1.72
CA MET A 268 -14.15 -23.76 -0.57
C MET A 268 -15.38 -22.92 -0.94
N GLY A 269 -15.54 -22.59 -2.23
CA GLY A 269 -16.62 -21.72 -2.69
C GLY A 269 -16.58 -20.31 -2.07
N ARG A 270 -17.65 -19.55 -2.28
CA ARG A 270 -17.80 -18.19 -1.75
C ARG A 270 -17.61 -18.13 -0.24
N ASP A 271 -18.33 -18.97 0.49
CA ASP A 271 -18.39 -18.88 1.96
C ASP A 271 -17.00 -19.04 2.57
N GLY A 272 -16.19 -20.00 2.10
CA GLY A 272 -14.82 -20.15 2.58
C GLY A 272 -13.88 -19.00 2.21
N MET A 273 -14.07 -18.39 1.03
CA MET A 273 -13.32 -17.19 0.64
C MET A 273 -13.69 -15.98 1.50
N VAL A 274 -14.98 -15.83 1.83
CA VAL A 274 -15.48 -14.77 2.70
C VAL A 274 -14.99 -14.98 4.14
N ASP A 275 -15.08 -16.19 4.68
CA ASP A 275 -14.59 -16.54 6.02
C ASP A 275 -13.09 -16.22 6.15
N ARG A 276 -12.31 -16.55 5.13
CA ARG A 276 -10.90 -16.17 5.06
C ARG A 276 -10.73 -14.66 5.06
N TYR A 277 -11.49 -13.94 4.25
CA TYR A 277 -11.38 -12.49 4.10
C TYR A 277 -11.68 -11.75 5.40
N ILE A 278 -12.77 -12.11 6.10
CA ILE A 278 -13.16 -11.44 7.36
C ILE A 278 -12.14 -11.65 8.49
N GLY A 279 -11.30 -12.69 8.40
CA GLY A 279 -10.20 -12.94 9.33
C GLY A 279 -8.92 -12.16 9.05
N ARG A 280 -8.83 -11.40 7.95
CA ARG A 280 -7.63 -10.62 7.59
C ARG A 280 -7.58 -9.27 8.31
N ASN A 281 -6.38 -8.72 8.47
CA ASN A 281 -6.16 -7.36 8.97
C ASN A 281 -6.40 -6.34 7.85
N VAL A 282 -7.62 -5.80 7.75
CA VAL A 282 -8.03 -4.91 6.64
C VAL A 282 -8.49 -3.55 7.15
N HIS A 283 -7.85 -2.49 6.66
CA HIS A 283 -8.11 -1.13 7.07
C HIS A 283 -8.57 -0.31 5.86
N TYR A 284 -9.84 0.07 5.86
CA TYR A 284 -10.45 0.91 4.84
C TYR A 284 -10.32 2.39 5.19
N ALA A 285 -10.06 3.22 4.19
CA ALA A 285 -10.12 4.66 4.31
C ALA A 285 -10.95 5.26 3.16
N TRP A 286 -11.91 6.11 3.50
CA TRP A 286 -12.82 6.75 2.54
C TRP A 286 -12.84 8.26 2.73
N GLY A 287 -12.52 9.01 1.68
CA GLY A 287 -12.65 10.46 1.66
C GLY A 287 -14.11 10.89 1.72
N LEU A 288 -14.49 11.72 2.69
CA LEU A 288 -15.87 12.18 2.87
C LEU A 288 -16.34 13.13 1.75
N GLU A 289 -15.43 13.63 0.92
CA GLU A 289 -15.74 14.46 -0.25
C GLU A 289 -15.55 13.69 -1.57
N ASP A 290 -15.28 12.38 -1.52
CA ASP A 290 -15.09 11.55 -2.71
C ASP A 290 -16.42 11.06 -3.30
N ASN A 291 -17.16 12.01 -3.86
CA ASN A 291 -18.43 11.79 -4.55
C ASN A 291 -18.24 11.43 -6.04
N GLY A 292 -17.00 11.12 -6.46
CA GLY A 292 -16.72 10.71 -7.83
C GLY A 292 -17.33 9.35 -8.17
N PRO A 293 -17.70 9.08 -9.44
CA PRO A 293 -18.42 7.86 -9.80
C PRO A 293 -17.57 6.59 -9.82
N GLY A 294 -16.23 6.75 -9.84
CA GLY A 294 -15.29 5.64 -9.96
C GLY A 294 -15.60 4.75 -11.16
N ASP A 295 -15.87 3.48 -10.88
CA ASP A 295 -16.33 2.52 -11.85
C ASP A 295 -17.79 2.77 -12.28
N THR A 296 -18.04 3.11 -13.53
CA THR A 296 -19.40 3.40 -14.05
C THR A 296 -20.09 2.21 -14.73
N ARG A 297 -19.50 1.01 -14.70
CA ARG A 297 -20.18 -0.18 -15.26
C ARG A 297 -21.32 -0.59 -14.34
N CYS A 298 -22.38 -1.17 -14.90
CA CYS A 298 -23.60 -1.47 -14.13
C CYS A 298 -23.28 -2.34 -12.91
N GLN A 299 -22.33 -3.27 -13.03
CA GLN A 299 -21.95 -4.19 -11.97
C GLN A 299 -21.39 -3.43 -10.75
N ALA A 300 -20.56 -2.41 -10.96
CA ALA A 300 -20.08 -1.56 -9.87
C ALA A 300 -21.14 -0.59 -9.35
N ILE A 301 -22.03 -0.09 -10.22
CA ILE A 301 -23.15 0.76 -9.80
C ILE A 301 -24.08 0.02 -8.82
N THR A 302 -24.22 -1.31 -8.94
CA THR A 302 -25.00 -2.07 -7.95
C THR A 302 -24.46 -2.00 -6.52
N GLN A 303 -23.20 -1.58 -6.34
CA GLN A 303 -22.53 -1.39 -5.05
C GLN A 303 -22.74 0.03 -4.48
N GLY A 304 -23.18 0.98 -5.31
CA GLY A 304 -23.23 2.42 -5.03
C GLY A 304 -22.80 3.24 -6.26
N SER A 305 -23.28 4.47 -6.36
CA SER A 305 -23.05 5.37 -7.50
C SER A 305 -21.79 6.24 -7.39
N THR A 306 -21.23 6.37 -6.19
CA THR A 306 -20.00 7.12 -5.91
C THR A 306 -19.00 6.29 -5.11
N HIS A 307 -17.73 6.72 -5.03
CA HIS A 307 -16.74 6.08 -4.15
C HIS A 307 -17.24 6.04 -2.71
N LEU A 308 -17.65 7.18 -2.15
CA LEU A 308 -18.13 7.26 -0.78
C LEU A 308 -19.37 6.37 -0.52
N GLU A 309 -20.35 6.38 -1.42
CA GLU A 309 -21.55 5.55 -1.28
C GLU A 309 -21.20 4.05 -1.32
N ARG A 310 -20.29 3.64 -2.21
CA ARG A 310 -19.77 2.26 -2.23
C ARG A 310 -19.11 1.90 -0.91
N GLY A 311 -18.31 2.81 -0.35
CA GLY A 311 -17.65 2.60 0.93
C GLY A 311 -18.62 2.42 2.08
N GLN A 312 -19.65 3.27 2.16
CA GLN A 312 -20.70 3.17 3.18
C GLN A 312 -21.46 1.86 3.09
N ASN A 313 -21.83 1.46 1.87
CA ASN A 313 -22.53 0.20 1.65
C ASN A 313 -21.64 -1.02 1.96
N PHE A 314 -20.34 -0.96 1.59
CA PHE A 314 -19.41 -2.05 1.86
C PHE A 314 -19.14 -2.20 3.36
N ALA A 315 -18.97 -1.10 4.09
CA ALA A 315 -18.85 -1.10 5.54
C ALA A 315 -20.08 -1.73 6.22
N SER A 316 -21.28 -1.37 5.77
CA SER A 316 -22.53 -1.97 6.26
C SER A 316 -22.60 -3.48 5.98
N MET A 317 -22.16 -3.93 4.81
CA MET A 317 -22.05 -5.37 4.50
C MET A 317 -21.05 -6.08 5.44
N LEU A 318 -19.88 -5.49 5.71
CA LEU A 318 -18.90 -6.05 6.64
C LEU A 318 -19.44 -6.13 8.07
N GLU A 319 -20.17 -5.10 8.53
CA GLU A 319 -20.84 -5.13 9.83
C GLU A 319 -21.87 -6.26 9.92
N GLY A 320 -22.63 -6.48 8.84
CA GLY A 320 -23.55 -7.61 8.73
C GLY A 320 -22.83 -8.97 8.87
N LEU A 321 -21.70 -9.13 8.18
CA LEU A 321 -20.87 -10.35 8.28
C LEU A 321 -20.23 -10.53 9.66
N GLY A 322 -19.91 -9.43 10.35
CA GLY A 322 -19.35 -9.44 11.71
C GLY A 322 -20.38 -9.45 12.84
N GLY A 323 -21.67 -9.68 12.55
CA GLY A 323 -22.72 -9.80 13.57
C GLY A 323 -23.21 -8.48 14.16
N GLY A 324 -23.19 -7.40 13.37
CA GLY A 324 -23.63 -6.05 13.74
C GLY A 324 -22.49 -5.09 14.08
N SER A 325 -21.24 -5.53 13.90
CA SER A 325 -20.03 -4.71 14.02
C SER A 325 -19.00 -5.19 13.00
N LEU A 326 -18.03 -4.34 12.64
CA LEU A 326 -16.93 -4.77 11.79
C LEU A 326 -16.21 -6.01 12.39
N PRO A 327 -15.67 -6.92 11.55
CA PRO A 327 -14.77 -7.96 12.04
C PRO A 327 -13.64 -7.36 12.89
N SER A 328 -13.23 -8.04 13.96
CA SER A 328 -12.35 -7.46 14.98
C SER A 328 -10.96 -7.03 14.49
N THR A 329 -10.54 -7.56 13.34
CA THR A 329 -9.26 -7.23 12.67
C THR A 329 -9.43 -6.17 11.58
N GLN A 330 -10.64 -5.63 11.39
CA GLN A 330 -10.93 -4.68 10.33
C GLN A 330 -11.38 -3.33 10.86
N THR A 331 -11.00 -2.26 10.15
CA THR A 331 -11.37 -0.88 10.50
C THR A 331 -11.87 -0.12 9.27
N VAL A 332 -12.67 0.91 9.50
CA VAL A 332 -13.12 1.86 8.48
C VAL A 332 -12.89 3.27 9.02
N ASP A 333 -12.09 4.04 8.29
CA ASP A 333 -11.75 5.42 8.60
C ASP A 333 -12.40 6.36 7.57
N TRP A 334 -13.17 7.34 8.05
CA TRP A 334 -13.83 8.35 7.23
C TRP A 334 -13.03 9.65 7.27
N VAL A 335 -12.36 10.00 6.18
CA VAL A 335 -11.37 11.09 6.14
C VAL A 335 -12.06 12.42 5.75
N PRO A 336 -12.19 13.37 6.68
CA PRO A 336 -12.90 14.63 6.43
C PRO A 336 -12.15 15.55 5.47
N GLY A 337 -12.87 16.22 4.58
CA GLY A 337 -12.33 17.24 3.67
C GLY A 337 -11.46 16.70 2.52
N VAL A 338 -11.34 15.38 2.38
CA VAL A 338 -10.56 14.73 1.32
C VAL A 338 -11.50 14.12 0.27
N SER A 339 -11.22 14.41 -1.00
CA SER A 339 -11.92 13.84 -2.16
C SER A 339 -11.13 12.67 -2.75
N HIS A 340 -11.15 12.48 -4.07
CA HIS A 340 -10.39 11.43 -4.77
C HIS A 340 -8.88 11.75 -4.90
N ASP A 341 -8.23 12.02 -3.78
CA ASP A 341 -6.83 12.49 -3.71
C ASP A 341 -5.98 11.51 -2.90
N GLY A 342 -5.08 10.80 -3.60
CA GLY A 342 -4.22 9.79 -2.98
C GLY A 342 -3.20 10.36 -1.99
N ASP A 343 -2.63 11.53 -2.31
CA ASP A 343 -1.63 12.16 -1.44
C ASP A 343 -2.29 12.62 -0.13
N ALA A 344 -3.45 13.28 -0.21
CA ALA A 344 -4.20 13.70 0.96
C ALA A 344 -4.72 12.52 1.80
N MET A 345 -5.16 11.43 1.17
CA MET A 345 -5.59 10.22 1.89
C MET A 345 -4.45 9.58 2.68
N MET A 346 -3.27 9.42 2.06
CA MET A 346 -2.09 8.83 2.71
C MET A 346 -1.52 9.74 3.81
N ASN A 347 -1.55 11.06 3.61
CA ASN A 347 -1.09 12.07 4.58
C ASN A 347 -2.10 12.36 5.70
N SER A 348 -3.32 11.84 5.63
CA SER A 348 -4.29 11.99 6.72
C SER A 348 -3.83 11.28 7.99
N ASP A 349 -4.34 11.70 9.16
CA ASP A 349 -4.05 11.03 10.44
C ASP A 349 -4.34 9.53 10.38
N ALA A 350 -5.46 9.15 9.73
CA ALA A 350 -5.84 7.76 9.54
C ALA A 350 -4.86 7.02 8.59
N GLY A 351 -4.45 7.66 7.49
CA GLY A 351 -3.46 7.11 6.56
C GLY A 351 -2.13 6.85 7.25
N ILE A 352 -1.55 7.87 7.90
CA ILE A 352 -0.28 7.76 8.64
C ILE A 352 -0.36 6.68 9.71
N ALA A 353 -1.46 6.63 10.48
CA ALA A 353 -1.65 5.62 11.52
C ALA A 353 -1.61 4.20 10.96
N LYS A 354 -2.26 3.92 9.84
CA LYS A 354 -2.33 2.57 9.26
C LYS A 354 -1.13 2.19 8.41
N LEU A 355 -0.44 3.16 7.82
CA LEU A 355 0.73 2.90 7.00
C LEU A 355 2.01 2.72 7.85
N PHE A 356 2.15 3.46 8.95
CA PHE A 356 3.45 3.61 9.62
C PHE A 356 3.48 3.26 11.11
N LYS A 357 2.35 2.99 11.75
CA LYS A 357 2.29 2.68 13.19
C LYS A 357 1.89 1.23 13.43
N ASP A 358 2.53 0.63 14.43
CA ASP A 358 2.22 -0.71 14.97
C ASP A 358 0.82 -0.74 15.61
#